data_AF-A0A3S4APA0-F1
#
_entry.id   AF-A0A3S4APA0-F1
#
_cell.length_a   1.000
_cell.length_b   1.000
_cell.length_c   1.000
_cell.angle_alpha   90.00
_cell.angle_beta   90.00
_cell.angle_gamma   90.00
#
_symmetry.space_group_name_H-M   'P 1'
#
loop_
_entity.id
_entity.type
_entity.pdbx_description
1 polymer ?
#
loop_
_entity_poly.entity_id
_entity_poly.type
_entity_poly.pdbx_seq_one_letter_code
_entity_poly.pdbx_strand_id
1 'polypeptide(L)'
;MARRRSSDERPPRPSIREVGFTNWLNAMLFPYIGPPPVGPYDEAPLAPSTASACPLCGAPMSQHVVDRSGPRTMLHCPRLVTP
;
A
#
# COMPACT_ATOMS: atom_id res chain seq x y z
N MET A 1 17.75 -20.74 26.85
CA MET A 1 18.91 -19.81 26.96
C MET A 1 18.96 -18.95 25.70
N ALA A 2 18.47 -17.70 25.75
CA ALA A 2 18.53 -16.80 24.59
C ALA A 2 19.95 -16.18 24.48
N ARG A 3 20.57 -16.33 23.31
CA ARG A 3 21.94 -15.88 23.04
C ARG A 3 21.96 -14.34 22.97
N ARG A 4 22.70 -13.67 23.86
CA ARG A 4 22.92 -12.21 23.76
C ARG A 4 23.84 -11.97 22.55
N ARG A 5 23.35 -11.28 21.51
CA ARG A 5 24.20 -10.78 20.42
C ARG A 5 25.09 -9.67 20.97
N SER A 6 26.37 -9.72 20.60
CA SER A 6 27.35 -8.71 20.96
C SER A 6 26.99 -7.37 20.28
N SER A 7 27.32 -6.25 20.91
CA SER A 7 27.06 -4.90 20.38
C SER A 7 27.75 -4.63 19.02
N ASP A 8 28.71 -5.47 18.67
CA ASP A 8 29.60 -5.37 17.50
C ASP A 8 28.93 -5.78 16.19
N GLU A 9 27.79 -6.48 16.25
CA GLU A 9 27.11 -7.04 15.06
C GLU A 9 25.99 -6.16 14.49
N ARG A 10 25.83 -4.92 14.98
CA ARG A 10 24.79 -4.03 14.47
C ARG A 10 25.29 -3.41 13.15
N PRO A 11 24.62 -3.67 12.01
CA PRO A 11 25.08 -3.15 10.73
C PRO A 11 25.21 -1.62 10.78
N PRO A 12 26.23 -1.06 10.11
CA PRO A 12 26.45 0.38 10.09
C PRO A 12 25.22 1.08 9.52
N ARG A 13 24.85 2.22 10.11
CA ARG A 13 23.72 3.02 9.63
C ARG A 13 24.06 3.59 8.24
N PRO A 14 23.16 3.53 7.27
CA PRO A 14 23.42 4.06 5.94
C PRO A 14 23.64 5.58 5.99
N SER A 15 24.42 6.14 5.07
CA SER A 15 24.59 7.59 4.96
C SER A 15 23.56 8.21 4.01
N ILE A 16 23.23 9.50 4.20
CA ILE A 16 22.30 10.23 3.32
C ILE A 16 22.77 10.20 1.84
N ARG A 17 24.09 10.20 1.60
CA ARG A 17 24.66 10.15 0.25
C ARG A 17 24.40 8.84 -0.48
N GLU A 18 24.29 7.74 0.25
CA GLU A 18 24.08 6.40 -0.34
C GLU A 18 22.60 6.10 -0.60
N VAL A 19 21.72 6.46 0.33
CA VAL A 19 20.31 6.03 0.30
C VAL A 19 19.30 7.16 0.07
N GLY A 20 19.75 8.42 0.08
CA GLY A 20 18.89 9.60 0.06
C GLY A 20 18.29 9.94 1.43
N PHE A 21 17.80 11.16 1.59
CA PHE A 21 17.35 11.71 2.88
C PHE A 21 16.19 10.90 3.49
N THR A 22 15.18 10.55 2.70
CA THR A 22 13.97 9.86 3.17
C THR A 22 14.29 8.45 3.69
N ASN A 23 15.11 7.69 2.98
CA ASN A 23 15.51 6.36 3.40
C ASN A 23 16.44 6.39 4.60
N TRP A 24 17.34 7.38 4.67
CA TRP A 24 18.15 7.61 5.85
C TRP A 24 17.28 7.88 7.08
N LEU A 25 16.28 8.76 6.94
CA LEU A 25 15.34 9.07 8.01
C LEU A 25 14.58 7.82 8.47
N ASN A 26 14.05 7.03 7.53
CA ASN A 26 13.40 5.76 7.84
C ASN A 26 14.31 4.80 8.61
N ALA A 27 15.57 4.63 8.18
CA ALA A 27 16.54 3.77 8.85
C ALA A 27 16.88 4.25 10.27
N MET A 28 16.92 5.57 10.49
CA MET A 28 17.13 6.17 11.80
C MET A 28 15.93 6.00 12.74
N LEU A 29 14.71 6.08 12.22
CA LEU A 29 13.47 5.97 12.99
C LEU A 29 13.08 4.52 13.30
N PHE A 30 13.50 3.57 12.48
CA PHE A 30 13.11 2.16 12.58
C PHE A 30 13.23 1.53 13.99
N PRO A 31 14.29 1.80 14.79
CA PRO A 31 14.38 1.26 16.15
C PRO A 31 13.33 1.80 17.13
N TYR A 32 12.70 2.94 16.82
CA TYR A 32 11.71 3.60 17.67
C TYR A 32 10.27 3.29 17.24
N ILE A 33 10.01 3.33 15.93
CA ILE A 33 8.66 3.09 15.39
C ILE A 33 8.38 1.60 15.15
N GLY A 34 9.43 0.79 15.08
CA GLY A 34 9.35 -0.63 14.77
C GLY A 34 9.00 -0.91 13.31
N PRO A 35 8.89 -2.19 12.94
CA PRO A 35 8.33 -2.57 11.65
C PRO A 35 6.86 -2.15 11.58
N PRO A 36 6.34 -1.83 10.38
CA PRO A 36 4.92 -1.59 10.21
C PRO A 36 4.14 -2.82 10.68
N PRO A 37 3.03 -2.65 11.43
CA PRO A 37 2.17 -3.76 11.79
C PRO A 37 1.60 -4.35 10.51
N VAL A 38 2.08 -5.53 10.16
CA VAL A 38 1.38 -6.41 9.24
C VAL A 38 0.08 -6.79 9.94
N GLY A 39 -1.06 -6.58 9.29
CA GLY A 39 -2.36 -6.97 9.84
C GLY A 39 -2.39 -8.46 10.23
N PRO A 40 -3.41 -8.91 10.97
CA PRO A 40 -3.54 -10.32 11.31
C PRO A 40 -3.46 -11.19 10.04
N TYR A 41 -2.54 -12.14 10.02
CA TYR A 41 -2.36 -13.02 8.85
C TYR A 41 -3.57 -13.95 8.61
N ASP A 42 -4.42 -14.09 9.63
CA ASP A 42 -5.67 -14.84 9.66
C ASP A 42 -6.91 -13.97 9.36
N GLU A 43 -6.73 -12.71 8.98
CA GLU A 43 -7.86 -11.87 8.59
C GLU A 43 -8.52 -12.42 7.32
N ALA A 44 -9.85 -12.55 7.37
CA ALA A 44 -10.61 -12.96 6.21
C ALA A 44 -10.36 -11.96 5.06
N PRO A 45 -10.23 -12.43 3.81
CA PRO A 45 -10.06 -11.53 2.67
C PRO A 45 -11.15 -10.46 2.68
N LEU A 46 -10.76 -9.19 2.49
CA LEU A 46 -11.72 -8.12 2.35
C LEU A 46 -12.71 -8.47 1.23
N ALA A 47 -13.97 -8.08 1.44
CA ALA A 47 -14.98 -8.23 0.42
C ALA A 47 -14.52 -7.54 -0.88
N PRO A 48 -14.79 -8.13 -2.05
CA PRO A 48 -14.37 -7.56 -3.32
C PRO A 48 -15.00 -6.17 -3.50
N SER A 49 -14.17 -5.18 -3.84
CA SER A 49 -14.60 -3.79 -4.06
C SER A 49 -15.48 -3.61 -5.31
N THR A 50 -15.68 -4.68 -6.09
CA THR A 50 -16.53 -4.67 -7.28
C THR A 50 -18.00 -4.40 -6.95
N ALA A 51 -18.44 -4.68 -5.72
CA ALA A 51 -19.77 -4.33 -5.24
C ALA A 51 -19.89 -2.87 -4.77
N SER A 52 -18.78 -2.16 -4.56
CA SER A 52 -18.80 -0.78 -4.10
C SER A 52 -19.42 0.14 -5.16
N ALA A 53 -20.19 1.12 -4.70
CA ALA A 53 -20.82 2.11 -5.55
C ALA A 53 -19.78 3.08 -6.15
N CYS A 54 -19.93 3.39 -7.45
CA CYS A 54 -19.18 4.44 -8.11
C CYS A 54 -19.53 5.80 -7.50
N PRO A 55 -18.54 6.64 -7.14
CA PRO A 55 -18.82 7.96 -6.56
C PRO A 55 -19.44 8.96 -7.55
N LEU A 56 -19.44 8.65 -8.85
CA LEU A 56 -19.99 9.52 -9.90
C LEU A 56 -21.40 9.13 -10.34
N CYS A 57 -21.67 7.84 -10.54
CA CYS A 57 -22.95 7.35 -11.07
C CYS A 57 -23.75 6.48 -10.10
N GLY A 58 -23.18 6.11 -8.94
CA GLY A 58 -23.84 5.26 -7.94
C GLY A 58 -23.93 3.76 -8.29
N ALA A 59 -23.75 3.37 -9.55
CA ALA A 59 -23.78 1.98 -9.97
C ALA A 59 -22.58 1.18 -9.40
N PRO A 60 -22.71 -0.14 -9.18
CA PRO A 60 -21.61 -0.96 -8.67
C PRO A 60 -20.43 -0.97 -9.65
N MET A 61 -19.20 -0.94 -9.11
CA MET A 61 -17.96 -0.92 -9.90
C MET A 61 -17.83 -2.12 -10.86
N SER A 62 -18.46 -3.26 -10.54
CA SER A 62 -18.55 -4.45 -11.40
C SER A 62 -19.17 -4.20 -12.77
N GLN A 63 -19.99 -3.16 -12.92
CA GLN A 63 -20.65 -2.80 -14.18
C GLN A 63 -19.83 -1.85 -15.05
N HIS A 64 -18.66 -1.41 -14.58
CA HIS A 64 -17.83 -0.44 -15.29
C HIS A 64 -16.82 -1.13 -16.19
N VAL A 65 -16.49 -0.50 -17.31
CA VAL A 65 -15.45 -0.98 -18.23
C VAL A 65 -14.18 -0.17 -18.00
N VAL A 66 -13.08 -0.86 -17.69
CA VAL A 66 -11.76 -0.24 -17.52
C VAL A 66 -10.97 -0.39 -18.82
N ASP A 67 -10.85 0.70 -19.57
CA ASP A 67 -10.05 0.78 -20.78
C ASP A 67 -8.59 1.11 -20.42
N ARG A 68 -7.67 0.21 -20.81
CA ARG A 68 -6.23 0.34 -20.60
C ARG A 68 -5.44 0.48 -21.91
N SER A 69 -6.12 0.70 -23.03
CA SER A 69 -5.50 0.77 -24.36
C SER A 69 -4.73 2.08 -24.59
N GLY A 70 -5.16 3.16 -23.95
CA GLY A 70 -4.56 4.49 -24.11
C GLY A 70 -3.39 4.77 -23.16
N PRO A 71 -2.77 5.96 -23.28
CA PRO A 71 -1.72 6.43 -22.36
C PRO A 71 -2.24 6.65 -20.93
N ARG A 72 -3.56 6.70 -20.74
CA ARG A 72 -4.23 6.80 -19.44
C ARG A 72 -5.30 5.72 -19.35
N THR A 73 -5.39 5.10 -18.18
CA THR A 73 -6.50 4.20 -17.86
C THR A 73 -7.78 5.01 -17.73
N MET A 74 -8.78 4.70 -18.56
CA MET A 74 -10.10 5.32 -18.55
C MET A 74 -11.11 4.35 -17.96
N LEU A 75 -12.06 4.88 -17.18
CA LEU A 75 -13.11 4.09 -16.56
C LEU A 75 -14.46 4.59 -17.07
N HIS A 76 -15.21 3.71 -17.73
CA HIS A 76 -16.49 4.04 -18.35
C HIS A 76 -17.64 3.61 -17.45
N CYS A 77 -18.51 4.57 -17.11
CA CYS A 77 -19.74 4.28 -16.39
C CYS A 77 -20.69 3.43 -17.25
N PRO A 78 -21.43 2.48 -16.64
CA PRO A 78 -22.56 1.86 -17.33
C PRO A 78 -23.55 2.96 -17.71
N ARG A 79 -24.18 2.84 -18.90
CA ARG A 79 -25.04 3.87 -19.50
C ARG A 79 -25.86 4.59 -18.43
N LEU A 80 -25.62 5.90 -18.33
CA LEU A 80 -26.22 6.82 -17.38
C LEU A 80 -27.72 6.52 -17.23
N VAL A 81 -28.13 6.01 -16.06
CA VAL A 81 -29.52 6.16 -15.65
C VAL A 81 -29.66 7.64 -15.33
N THR A 82 -30.21 8.40 -16.27
CA THR A 82 -30.63 9.79 -16.06
C THR A 82 -31.53 9.84 -14.82
N PRO A 83 -31.38 10.83 -13.91
CA PRO A 83 -32.19 10.92 -12.69
C PRO A 83 -33.69 10.99 -12.98
#